data_AF-A0A9D1R9Y2-F1
#
_entry.id   AF-A0A9D1R9Y2-F1
#
_cell.length_a   1.000
_cell.length_b   1.000
_cell.length_c   1.000
_cell.angle_alpha   90.00
_cell.angle_beta   90.00
_cell.angle_gamma   90.00
#
_symmetry.space_group_name_H-M   'P 1'
#
loop_
_entity.id
_entity.type
_entity.pdbx_description
1 polymer ?
#
loop_
_entity_poly.entity_id
_entity_poly.type
_entity_poly.pdbx_seq_one_letter_code
_entity_poly.pdbx_strand_id
1 'polypeptide(L)'
;MTQNQKKLVAALAVFAAANMVIPAANAMHIMEGYLPAGYCIAWGILCLPFLAAGFLSIRRALSENRRAITLLAMSGAFLFVISSLKIPSVTGSCSHMTGTGLGAILF
;
A
#
# COMPACT_ATOMS: atom_id res chain seq x y z
N MET A 1 -19.31 15.79 9.61
CA MET A 1 -18.27 15.19 10.48
C MET A 1 -18.52 15.60 11.93
N THR A 2 -18.71 14.64 12.83
CA THR A 2 -18.78 14.84 14.29
C THR A 2 -17.41 15.27 14.85
N GLN A 3 -17.40 15.99 15.98
CA GLN A 3 -16.15 16.53 16.59
C GLN A 3 -15.10 15.44 16.88
N ASN A 4 -15.53 14.22 17.22
CA ASN A 4 -14.62 13.09 17.45
C ASN A 4 -13.96 12.59 16.15
N GLN A 5 -14.67 12.63 15.02
CA GLN A 5 -14.12 12.27 13.72
C GLN A 5 -13.06 13.29 13.26
N LYS A 6 -13.27 14.59 13.53
CA LYS A 6 -12.27 15.63 13.23
C LYS A 6 -10.98 15.45 14.04
N LYS A 7 -11.12 15.13 15.33
CA LYS A 7 -9.96 14.82 16.20
C LYS A 7 -9.22 13.57 15.74
N LEU A 8 -9.94 12.54 15.31
CA LEU A 8 -9.35 11.30 14.80
C LEU A 8 -8.62 11.51 13.46
N VAL A 9 -9.23 12.26 12.53
CA VAL A 9 -8.56 12.63 11.27
C VAL A 9 -7.35 13.52 11.51
N ALA A 10 -7.43 14.47 12.45
CA ALA A 10 -6.29 15.30 12.83
C ALA A 10 -5.17 14.46 13.47
N ALA A 11 -5.51 13.52 14.36
CA ALA A 11 -4.53 12.61 14.97
C ALA A 11 -3.85 11.70 13.94
N LEU A 12 -4.61 11.16 12.97
CA LEU A 12 -4.07 10.37 11.86
C LEU A 12 -3.19 11.21 10.94
N ALA A 13 -3.56 12.46 10.66
CA ALA A 13 -2.76 13.39 9.86
C ALA A 13 -1.44 13.75 10.54
N VAL A 14 -1.47 14.00 11.85
CA VAL A 14 -0.26 14.24 12.67
C VAL A 14 0.62 12.99 12.72
N PHE A 15 0.02 11.80 12.88
CA PHE A 15 0.75 10.54 12.85
C PHE A 15 1.40 10.29 11.48
N ALA A 16 0.69 10.56 10.38
CA ALA A 16 1.24 10.45 9.03
C ALA A 16 2.40 11.44 8.80
N ALA A 17 2.23 12.69 9.24
CA ALA A 17 3.28 13.71 9.17
C ALA A 17 4.52 13.34 10.01
N ALA A 18 4.33 12.75 11.19
CA ALA A 18 5.42 12.28 12.04
C ALA A 18 6.20 11.11 11.41
N ASN A 19 5.52 10.23 10.67
CA ASN A 19 6.15 9.11 9.95
C ASN A 19 6.77 9.52 8.60
N MET A 20 6.58 10.77 8.16
CA MET A 20 7.15 11.29 6.91
C MET A 20 8.66 11.55 7.01
N VAL A 21 9.22 11.55 8.22
CA VAL A 21 10.65 11.82 8.53
C VAL A 21 11.49 10.53 8.58
N ILE A 22 10.88 9.36 8.38
CA ILE A 22 11.64 8.10 8.31
C ILE A 22 12.52 8.15 7.05
N PRO A 23 13.85 7.85 7.15
CA PRO A 23 14.73 7.83 5.99
C PRO A 23 14.14 6.91 4.92
N ALA A 24 14.28 7.30 3.65
CA ALA A 24 13.80 6.54 2.51
C ALA A 24 14.22 5.08 2.67
N ALA A 25 13.28 4.25 3.13
CA ALA A 25 13.51 2.84 3.22
C ALA A 25 13.74 2.41 1.77
N ASN A 26 14.91 1.86 1.47
CA ASN A 26 15.17 1.14 0.23
C ASN A 26 14.36 -0.18 0.23
N ALA A 27 13.08 -0.06 0.53
CA ALA A 27 12.11 -1.12 0.72
C ALA A 27 11.63 -1.56 -0.66
N MET A 28 12.51 -2.29 -1.33
CA MET A 28 12.07 -3.26 -2.31
C MET A 28 11.78 -4.59 -1.62
N HIS A 29 11.24 -5.54 -2.37
CA HIS A 29 10.97 -6.90 -1.90
C HIS A 29 12.20 -7.48 -1.17
N ILE A 30 12.01 -7.90 0.08
CA ILE A 30 13.02 -8.66 0.81
C ILE A 30 13.12 -10.03 0.12
N MET A 31 14.33 -10.42 -0.29
CA MET A 31 14.53 -11.72 -0.94
C MET A 31 14.14 -12.88 -0.01
N GLU A 32 13.68 -13.99 -0.57
CA GLU A 32 13.39 -15.18 0.23
C GLU A 32 14.64 -15.65 0.96
N GLY A 33 14.48 -16.14 2.20
CA GLY A 33 15.61 -16.64 3.01
C GLY A 33 16.46 -15.56 3.68
N TYR A 34 16.23 -14.26 3.43
CA TYR A 34 17.00 -13.19 4.08
C TYR A 34 16.56 -12.93 5.53
N LEU A 35 15.27 -13.15 5.83
CA LEU A 35 14.69 -12.83 7.13
C LEU A 35 14.51 -14.11 7.97
N PRO A 36 14.92 -14.13 9.25
CA PRO A 36 14.70 -15.27 10.13
C PRO A 36 13.21 -15.59 10.27
N ALA A 37 12.85 -16.87 10.37
CA ALA A 37 11.46 -17.34 10.38
C ALA A 37 10.57 -16.63 11.42
N GLY A 38 11.12 -16.29 12.59
CA GLY A 38 10.39 -15.56 13.64
C GLY A 38 9.92 -14.16 13.20
N TYR A 39 10.75 -13.42 12.47
CA TYR A 39 10.38 -12.10 11.95
C TYR A 39 9.37 -12.19 10.82
N CYS A 40 9.44 -13.21 9.97
CA CYS A 40 8.43 -13.45 8.93
C CYS A 40 7.04 -13.65 9.54
N ILE A 41 6.95 -14.43 10.62
CA ILE A 41 5.69 -14.68 11.33
C ILE A 41 5.20 -13.39 12.01
N ALA A 42 6.08 -12.65 12.68
CA ALA A 42 5.73 -11.40 13.35
C ALA A 42 5.14 -10.37 12.37
N TRP A 43 5.81 -10.14 11.23
CA TRP A 43 5.31 -9.23 10.19
C TRP A 43 4.03 -9.74 9.51
N GLY A 44 3.92 -11.07 9.31
CA GLY A 44 2.71 -11.69 8.79
C GLY A 44 1.50 -11.46 9.70
N ILE A 45 1.64 -11.69 11.00
CA ILE A 45 0.58 -11.46 12.00
C ILE A 45 0.20 -9.98 12.03
N LEU A 46 1.17 -9.07 11.97
CA LEU A 46 0.91 -7.64 11.96
C LEU A 46 0.16 -7.18 10.70
N CYS A 47 0.43 -7.79 9.55
CA CYS A 47 -0.20 -7.45 8.27
C CYS A 47 -1.63 -8.02 8.14
N LEU A 48 -1.89 -9.19 8.71
CA LEU A 48 -3.19 -9.89 8.62
C LEU A 48 -4.43 -9.02 8.93
N PRO A 49 -4.50 -8.22 10.01
CA PRO A 49 -5.70 -7.43 10.30
C PRO A 49 -5.98 -6.36 9.23
N PHE A 50 -4.94 -5.74 8.68
CA PHE A 50 -5.07 -4.73 7.62
C PHE A 50 -5.49 -5.37 6.30
N LEU A 51 -4.93 -6.54 5.98
CA LEU A 51 -5.29 -7.29 4.77
C LEU A 51 -6.74 -7.80 4.84
N ALA A 52 -7.16 -8.31 5.99
CA ALA A 52 -8.54 -8.75 6.21
C ALA A 52 -9.54 -7.58 6.13
N ALA A 53 -9.22 -6.44 6.76
CA ALA A 53 -10.05 -5.24 6.69
C ALA A 53 -10.17 -4.70 5.26
N GLY A 54 -9.05 -4.66 4.51
CA GLY A 54 -9.02 -4.26 3.10
C GLY A 54 -9.79 -5.22 2.19
N PHE A 55 -9.68 -6.53 2.42
CA PHE A 55 -10.47 -7.51 1.67
C PHE A 55 -11.98 -7.35 1.93
N LEU A 56 -12.36 -7.11 3.18
CA LEU A 56 -13.76 -6.90 3.54
C LEU A 56 -14.33 -5.61 2.94
N SER A 57 -13.56 -4.52 2.93
CA SER A 57 -13.98 -3.24 2.33
C SER A 57 -14.15 -3.38 0.82
N ILE A 58 -13.20 -4.05 0.13
CA ILE A 58 -13.28 -4.34 -1.30
C ILE A 58 -14.52 -5.19 -1.59
N ARG A 59 -14.77 -6.28 -0.84
CA ARG A 59 -15.97 -7.13 -1.03
C ARG A 59 -17.27 -6.34 -0.93
N ARG A 60 -17.37 -5.42 0.03
CA ARG A 60 -18.56 -4.56 0.20
C ARG A 60 -18.72 -3.63 -1.01
N ALA A 61 -17.66 -2.92 -1.41
CA ALA A 61 -17.68 -2.03 -2.56
C ALA A 61 -18.04 -2.76 -3.88
N LEU A 62 -17.54 -3.98 -4.04
CA LEU A 62 -17.83 -4.85 -5.19
C LEU A 62 -19.29 -5.33 -5.24
N SER A 63 -19.88 -5.61 -4.08
CA SER A 63 -21.28 -6.03 -3.97
C SER A 63 -22.25 -4.91 -4.34
N GLU A 64 -21.86 -3.66 -4.08
CA GLU A 64 -22.65 -2.47 -4.38
C GLU A 64 -22.49 -2.04 -5.85
N ASN A 65 -21.27 -2.15 -6.40
CA ASN A 65 -20.98 -1.79 -7.79
C ASN A 65 -20.20 -2.90 -8.51
N ARG A 66 -20.90 -3.74 -9.27
CA ARG A 66 -20.29 -4.85 -10.03
C ARG A 66 -19.29 -4.38 -11.09
N ARG A 67 -19.43 -3.15 -11.60
CA ARG A 67 -18.48 -2.50 -12.53
C ARG A 67 -17.14 -2.15 -11.87
N ALA A 68 -17.08 -2.07 -10.54
CA ALA A 68 -15.84 -1.81 -9.83
C ALA A 68 -14.85 -2.99 -9.94
N ILE A 69 -15.33 -4.22 -10.23
CA ILE A 69 -14.48 -5.40 -10.47
C ILE A 69 -13.51 -5.16 -11.61
N THR A 70 -14.00 -4.62 -12.73
CA THR A 70 -13.18 -4.40 -13.92
C THR A 70 -12.16 -3.30 -13.67
N LEU A 71 -12.53 -2.24 -12.93
CA LEU A 71 -11.60 -1.17 -12.55
C LEU A 71 -10.52 -1.68 -11.60
N LEU A 72 -10.87 -2.49 -10.61
CA LEU A 72 -9.92 -3.10 -9.69
C LEU A 72 -8.94 -4.06 -10.40
N ALA A 73 -9.44 -4.86 -11.35
CA ALA A 73 -8.60 -5.74 -12.14
C ALA A 73 -7.63 -4.95 -13.05
N MET A 74 -8.12 -3.91 -13.72
CA MET A 74 -7.31 -3.06 -14.59
C MET A 74 -6.28 -2.25 -13.79
N SER A 75 -6.64 -1.74 -12.61
CA SER A 75 -5.68 -1.04 -11.75
C SER A 75 -4.60 -1.97 -11.22
N GLY A 76 -4.96 -3.20 -10.80
CA GLY A 76 -3.98 -4.22 -10.41
C GLY A 76 -3.02 -4.57 -11.55
N ALA A 77 -3.53 -4.79 -12.76
CA ALA A 77 -2.71 -5.04 -13.94
C ALA A 77 -1.81 -3.85 -14.28
N PHE A 78 -2.32 -2.62 -14.20
CA PHE A 78 -1.58 -1.41 -14.46
C PHE A 78 -0.43 -1.20 -13.46
N LEU A 79 -0.70 -1.41 -12.16
CA LEU A 79 0.33 -1.35 -11.10
C LEU A 79 1.44 -2.36 -11.35
N PHE A 80 1.09 -3.59 -11.75
CA PHE A 80 2.06 -4.62 -12.11
C PHE A 80 2.93 -4.19 -13.31
N VAL A 81 2.31 -3.70 -14.39
CA VAL A 81 3.05 -3.24 -15.58
C VAL A 81 3.97 -2.07 -15.24
N ILE A 82 3.49 -1.07 -14.49
CA ILE A 82 4.33 0.05 -14.04
C ILE A 82 5.51 -0.42 -13.18
N SER A 83 5.30 -1.43 -12.32
CA SER A 83 6.39 -2.01 -11.51
C SER A 83 7.44 -2.76 -12.33
N SER A 84 7.09 -3.20 -13.54
CA SER A 84 8.04 -3.82 -14.48
C SER A 84 8.79 -2.80 -15.35
N LEU A 85 8.33 -1.54 -15.38
CA LEU A 85 8.90 -0.49 -16.21
C LEU A 85 10.16 0.09 -15.55
N LYS A 86 11.29 0.05 -16.27
CA LYS A 86 12.54 0.68 -15.81
C LYS A 86 12.47 2.18 -16.05
N ILE A 87 12.68 2.95 -14.99
CA ILE A 87 12.69 4.42 -14.99
C ILE A 87 14.08 4.89 -14.53
N PRO A 88 14.68 5.90 -15.19
CA PRO A 88 15.97 6.44 -14.77
C PRO A 88 15.87 7.02 -13.35
N SER A 89 16.74 6.57 -12.47
CA SER A 89 16.87 7.12 -11.12
C SER A 89 17.71 8.39 -11.15
N VAL A 90 17.33 9.36 -10.32
CA VAL A 90 18.06 10.63 -10.10
C VAL A 90 19.51 10.38 -9.61
N THR A 91 19.79 9.19 -9.09
CA THR A 91 21.11 8.75 -8.61
C THR A 91 21.91 7.88 -9.59
N GLY A 92 21.50 7.79 -10.87
CA GLY A 92 22.28 7.09 -11.90
C GLY A 92 22.09 5.56 -11.96
N SER A 93 20.98 5.06 -11.42
CA SER A 93 20.58 3.64 -11.50
C SER A 93 19.28 3.45 -12.30
N CYS A 94 18.91 2.22 -12.61
CA CYS A 94 17.60 1.85 -13.14
C CYS A 94 16.68 1.45 -11.97
N SER A 95 15.63 2.22 -11.73
CA SER A 95 14.60 1.93 -10.72
C SER A 95 13.29 1.49 -11.37
N HIS A 96 12.31 1.11 -10.55
CA HIS A 96 10.94 0.87 -11.00
C HIS A 96 9.94 1.52 -10.03
N MET A 97 8.75 1.85 -10.52
CA MET A 97 7.69 2.45 -9.70
C MET A 97 6.88 1.37 -8.98
N THR A 98 6.79 1.43 -7.65
CA THR A 98 6.00 0.47 -6.84
C THR A 98 4.49 0.69 -6.92
N GLY A 99 4.05 1.85 -7.42
CA GLY A 99 2.63 2.15 -7.66
C GLY A 99 1.78 2.37 -6.40
N THR A 100 2.36 2.33 -5.19
CA THR A 100 1.62 2.42 -3.92
C THR A 100 0.79 3.71 -3.78
N GLY A 101 1.37 4.87 -4.16
CA GLY A 101 0.66 6.15 -4.09
C GLY A 101 -0.47 6.28 -5.11
N LEU A 102 -0.27 5.71 -6.31
CA LEU A 102 -1.27 5.73 -7.38
C LEU A 102 -2.44 4.78 -7.03
N GLY A 103 -2.14 3.63 -6.41
CA GLY A 103 -3.14 2.72 -5.85
C GLY A 103 -4.00 3.37 -4.76
N ALA A 104 -3.39 4.13 -3.85
CA ALA A 104 -4.09 4.79 -2.74
C ALA A 104 -4.96 6.00 -3.15
N ILE A 105 -4.74 6.57 -4.33
CA ILE A 105 -5.57 7.67 -4.86
C ILE A 105 -6.77 7.14 -5.64
N LEU A 106 -6.61 5.99 -6.31
CA LEU A 106 -7.66 5.40 -7.16
C LEU A 106 -8.69 4.57 -6.38
N PHE A 107 -8.36 4.07 -5.18
CA PHE A 107 -9.19 3.19 -4.35
C PHE A 107 -9.07 3.54 -2.87
#